data_AF-A0ABD5DJ21-F1
#
_entry.id   AF-A0ABD5DJ21-F1
#
_cell.length_a   1.000
_cell.length_b   1.000
_cell.length_c   1.000
_cell.angle_alpha   90.00
_cell.angle_beta   90.00
_cell.angle_gamma   90.00
#
_symmetry.space_group_name_H-M   'P 1'
#
loop_
_entity.id
_entity.type
_entity.pdbx_description
1 polymer ?
#
loop_
_entity_poly.entity_id
_entity_poly.type
_entity_poly.pdbx_seq_one_letter_code
_entity_poly.pdbx_strand_id
1 'polypeptide(L)'
;AIMTLKAFWPQLFDGNSPRLLATGMREQLFADIVNRDLPLSHKQVIKCLKSLTRSAGYLSRMKVGASRYDLQGNAVATVTA
;
A
#
# COMPACT_ATOMS: atom_id res chain seq x y z
N ALA A 1 -0.75 -6.79 11.47
CA ALA A 1 0.10 -6.39 10.31
C ALA A 1 -0.60 -5.34 9.45
N ILE A 2 -1.76 -5.63 8.86
CA ILE A 2 -2.47 -4.68 7.98
C ILE A 2 -2.94 -3.42 8.73
N MET A 3 -3.38 -3.56 9.99
CA MET A 3 -3.78 -2.40 10.81
C MET A 3 -2.64 -1.42 11.08
N THR A 4 -1.39 -1.91 11.14
CA THR A 4 -0.21 -1.07 11.32
C THR A 4 0.00 -0.16 10.09
N LEU A 5 -0.07 -0.72 8.87
CA LEU A 5 -0.01 0.09 7.64
C LEU A 5 -1.12 1.14 7.61
N LYS A 6 -2.35 0.76 8.00
CA LYS A 6 -3.51 1.69 7.99
C LYS A 6 -3.34 2.84 8.98
N ALA A 7 -2.70 2.60 10.13
CA ALA A 7 -2.48 3.65 11.12
C ALA A 7 -1.54 4.76 10.61
N PHE A 8 -0.50 4.40 9.86
CA PHE A 8 0.48 5.35 9.34
C PHE A 8 0.15 5.89 7.95
N TRP A 9 -0.57 5.11 7.14
CA TRP A 9 -0.95 5.41 5.75
C TRP A 9 -2.41 5.01 5.47
N PRO A 10 -3.39 5.74 6.02
CA PRO A 10 -4.81 5.43 5.85
C PRO A 10 -5.25 5.50 4.37
N GLN A 11 -4.59 6.32 3.55
CA GLN A 11 -4.89 6.50 2.14
C GLN A 11 -4.68 5.23 1.30
N LEU A 12 -3.89 4.27 1.78
CA LEU A 12 -3.74 2.96 1.14
C LEU A 12 -4.95 2.05 1.32
N PHE A 13 -5.95 2.52 2.05
CA PHE A 13 -7.17 1.79 2.37
C PHE A 13 -8.41 2.59 1.93
N ASP A 14 -9.45 1.83 1.62
CA ASP A 14 -10.80 2.32 1.38
C ASP A 14 -11.69 1.72 2.47
N GLY A 15 -11.91 2.49 3.53
CA GLY A 15 -12.42 1.95 4.79
C GLY A 15 -11.47 0.88 5.33
N ASN A 16 -11.92 -0.38 5.42
CA ASN A 16 -11.10 -1.52 5.83
C ASN A 16 -10.53 -2.33 4.65
N SER A 17 -10.88 -1.97 3.41
CA SER A 17 -10.40 -2.68 2.23
C SER A 17 -9.06 -2.10 1.76
N PRO A 18 -8.06 -2.92 1.40
CA PRO A 18 -6.82 -2.41 0.84
C PRO A 18 -7.05 -1.90 -0.60
N ARG A 19 -6.42 -0.77 -0.95
CA ARG A 19 -6.35 -0.26 -2.33
C ARG A 19 -5.18 -0.91 -3.07
N LEU A 20 -5.26 -0.97 -4.40
CA LEU A 20 -4.13 -1.42 -5.23
C LEU A 20 -2.99 -0.40 -5.15
N LEU A 21 -1.78 -0.89 -4.93
CA LEU A 21 -0.62 -0.04 -4.72
C LEU A 21 0.02 0.37 -6.06
N ALA A 22 0.52 1.60 -6.10
CA ALA A 22 1.41 2.07 -7.15
C ALA A 22 2.69 1.21 -7.25
N THR A 23 3.31 1.19 -8.42
CA THR A 23 4.65 0.64 -8.58
C THR A 23 5.66 1.46 -7.79
N GLY A 24 6.66 0.81 -7.17
CA GLY A 24 7.63 1.51 -6.33
C GLY A 24 7.10 1.93 -4.94
N MET A 25 5.95 1.40 -4.52
CA MET A 25 5.35 1.73 -3.22
C MET A 25 6.30 1.52 -2.03
N ARG A 26 7.17 0.51 -2.12
CA ARG A 26 8.12 0.17 -1.06
C ARG A 26 9.09 1.32 -0.81
N GLU A 27 9.67 1.86 -1.88
CA GLU A 27 10.65 2.95 -1.84
C GLU A 27 10.00 4.22 -1.30
N GLN A 28 8.78 4.53 -1.74
CA GLN A 28 8.01 5.66 -1.22
C GLN A 28 7.74 5.53 0.28
N LEU A 29 7.34 4.34 0.76
CA LEU A 29 7.12 4.08 2.18
C LEU A 29 8.39 4.24 3.02
N PHE A 30 9.54 3.78 2.50
CA PHE A 30 10.81 3.94 3.22
C PHE A 30 11.24 5.40 3.30
N ALA A 31 11.10 6.15 2.21
CA ALA A 31 11.36 7.59 2.23
C ALA A 31 10.44 8.31 3.23
N ASP A 32 9.15 7.96 3.26
CA ASP A 32 8.17 8.55 4.17
C ASP A 32 8.44 8.22 5.65
N ILE A 33 8.90 6.99 5.95
CA ILE A 33 9.34 6.62 7.31
C ILE A 33 10.45 7.53 7.80
N VAL A 34 11.48 7.76 6.97
CA VAL A 34 12.61 8.63 7.32
C VAL A 34 12.16 10.08 7.44
N ASN A 35 11.35 10.56 6.51
CA ASN A 35 10.86 11.94 6.50
C ASN A 35 9.97 12.29 7.71
N ARG A 36 9.20 11.33 8.22
CA ARG A 36 8.28 11.51 9.36
C ARG A 36 8.79 10.93 10.67
N ASP A 37 10.00 10.39 10.68
CA ASP A 37 10.60 9.67 11.81
C ASP A 37 9.65 8.61 12.44
N LEU A 38 9.07 7.76 11.59
CA LEU A 38 8.09 6.77 12.04
C LEU A 38 8.77 5.63 12.82
N PRO A 39 8.13 5.11 13.89
CA PRO A 39 8.65 3.99 14.68
C PRO A 39 8.42 2.64 13.97
N LEU A 40 8.82 2.54 12.70
CA LEU A 40 8.68 1.36 11.86
C LEU A 40 10.00 0.99 11.21
N SER A 41 10.42 -0.27 11.36
CA SER A 41 11.54 -0.80 10.61
C SER A 41 11.15 -1.14 9.16
N HIS A 42 12.11 -1.02 8.23
CA HIS A 42 11.93 -1.46 6.85
C HIS A 42 11.49 -2.93 6.76
N LYS A 43 11.98 -3.79 7.65
CA LYS A 43 11.59 -5.22 7.72
C LYS A 43 10.09 -5.39 8.03
N GLN A 44 9.55 -4.61 8.98
CA GLN A 44 8.13 -4.64 9.30
C GLN A 44 7.27 -4.19 8.12
N VAL A 45 7.68 -3.15 7.41
CA VAL A 45 6.97 -2.65 6.21
C VAL A 45 6.96 -3.69 5.10
N ILE A 46 8.11 -4.31 4.78
CA ILE A 46 8.17 -5.39 3.78
C ILE A 46 7.24 -6.54 4.15
N LYS A 47 7.23 -6.96 5.42
CA LYS A 47 6.35 -8.03 5.90
C LYS A 47 4.88 -7.64 5.74
N CYS A 48 4.51 -6.41 6.07
CA CYS A 48 3.13 -5.93 5.95
C CYS A 48 2.69 -5.81 4.49
N LEU A 49 3.52 -5.25 3.61
CA LEU A 49 3.27 -5.16 2.18
C LEU A 49 3.05 -6.54 1.56
N LYS A 50 3.96 -7.49 1.84
CA LYS A 50 3.83 -8.87 1.37
C LYS A 50 2.55 -9.55 1.85
N SER A 51 2.08 -9.23 3.06
CA SER A 51 0.81 -9.76 3.59
C SER A 51 -0.39 -9.11 2.92
N LEU A 52 -0.33 -7.81 2.66
CA LEU A 52 -1.41 -7.05 2.04
C LEU A 52 -1.62 -7.46 0.59
N THR A 53 -0.54 -7.52 -0.21
CA THR A 53 -0.62 -7.86 -1.64
C THR A 53 -1.01 -9.31 -1.92
N ARG A 54 -0.91 -10.20 -0.92
CA ARG A 54 -1.36 -11.60 -0.98
C ARG A 54 -2.72 -11.83 -0.31
N SER A 55 -3.34 -10.80 0.25
CA SER A 55 -4.65 -10.93 0.89
C SER A 55 -5.76 -11.10 -0.15
N ALA A 56 -6.80 -11.88 0.19
CA ALA A 56 -7.93 -12.13 -0.71
C ALA A 56 -8.61 -10.83 -1.16
N GLY A 57 -8.77 -9.85 -0.26
CA GLY A 57 -9.37 -8.55 -0.57
C GLY A 57 -8.56 -7.68 -1.51
N TYR A 58 -7.23 -7.86 -1.55
CA TYR A 58 -6.37 -7.17 -2.52
C TYR A 58 -6.40 -7.87 -3.88
N LEU A 59 -6.29 -9.20 -3.90
CA LEU A 59 -6.28 -9.99 -5.13
C LEU A 59 -7.62 -9.91 -5.87
N SER A 60 -8.76 -9.86 -5.17
CA SER A 60 -10.09 -9.72 -5.81
C SER A 60 -10.27 -8.38 -6.55
N ARG A 61 -9.46 -7.36 -6.21
CA ARG A 61 -9.45 -6.04 -6.86
C ARG A 61 -8.49 -5.97 -8.04
N MET A 62 -7.57 -6.93 -8.19
CA MET A 62 -6.54 -6.93 -9.24
C MET A 62 -7.13 -7.34 -10.59
N LYS A 63 -7.94 -6.46 -11.18
CA LYS A 63 -8.59 -6.63 -12.48
C LYS A 63 -8.04 -5.60 -13.46
N VAL A 64 -7.94 -5.97 -14.74
CA VAL A 64 -7.52 -5.05 -15.81
C VAL A 64 -8.38 -3.78 -15.77
N GLY A 65 -7.74 -2.62 -15.89
CA GLY A 65 -8.37 -1.31 -15.80
C GLY A 65 -8.53 -0.76 -14.38
N ALA A 66 -8.29 -1.55 -13.32
CA ALA A 66 -8.38 -1.07 -11.94
C ALA A 66 -7.25 -0.08 -11.61
N SER A 67 -7.60 1.05 -10.97
CA SER A 67 -6.63 2.08 -10.57
C SER A 67 -5.71 1.63 -9.44
N ARG A 68 -4.46 2.03 -9.53
CA ARG A 68 -3.41 1.92 -8.50
C ARG A 68 -3.18 3.29 -7.89
N TYR A 69 -2.95 3.31 -6.58
CA TYR A 69 -2.88 4.52 -5.78
C TYR A 69 -1.51 4.72 -5.15
N ASP A 70 -1.06 5.97 -5.09
CA ASP A 70 0.16 6.40 -4.39
C ASP A 70 -0.07 6.61 -2.87
N LEU A 71 0.96 7.08 -2.15
CA LEU A 71 0.86 7.38 -0.71
C LEU A 71 -0.15 8.48 -0.37
N GLN A 72 -0.38 9.40 -1.29
CA GLN A 72 -1.29 10.53 -1.12
C GLN A 72 -2.74 10.12 -1.39
N GLY A 73 -2.95 8.97 -2.03
CA GLY A 73 -4.26 8.45 -2.41
C GLY A 73 -4.68 8.84 -3.82
N ASN A 74 -3.76 9.34 -4.66
CA ASN A 74 -4.04 9.67 -6.05
C ASN A 74 -3.94 8.42 -6.93
N ALA A 75 -4.81 8.32 -7.92
CA ALA A 75 -4.70 7.28 -8.95
C ALA A 75 -3.55 7.62 -9.91
N VAL A 76 -2.53 6.76 -9.97
CA VAL A 76 -1.29 7.02 -10.74
C VAL A 76 -1.02 6.01 -11.85
N ALA A 77 -1.71 4.86 -11.83
CA ALA A 77 -1.59 3.84 -12.86
C ALA A 77 -2.83 2.95 -12.88
N THR A 78 -2.96 2.10 -13.89
CA THR A 78 -3.99 1.06 -13.97
C THR A 78 -3.36 -0.32 -14.11
N VAL A 79 -4.11 -1.36 -13.72
CA VAL A 79 -3.71 -2.76 -13.98
C VAL A 79 -3.84 -3.03 -15.47
N THR A 80 -2.76 -3.45 -16.10
CA THR A 80 -2.72 -3.87 -17.51
C THR A 80 -3.04 -5.37 -17.63
N ALA A 81 -3.40 -5.80 -18.85
CA ALA A 81 -3.60 -7.21 -19.19
C ALA A 81 -2.28 -7.99 -19.26
#